data_AF-X1DCW5-F1
#
_entry.id   AF-X1DCW5-F1
#
_cell.length_a   1.000
_cell.length_b   1.000
_cell.length_c   1.000
_cell.angle_alpha   90.00
_cell.angle_beta   90.00
_cell.angle_gamma   90.00
#
_symmetry.space_group_name_H-M   'P 1'
#
loop_
_entity.id
_entity.type
_entity.pdbx_description
1 polymer ?
#
loop_
_entity_poly.entity_id
_entity_poly.type
_entity_poly.pdbx_seq_one_letter_code
_entity_poly.pdbx_strand_id
1 'polypeptide(L)'
;METRVVTLEKALARAEQIAKTMGFDARETDVLKLLSASCKPIEDGGIVYLAVGEVEAFISNFQKAYKTKDSSFLYQKRGLCVDKVVGIEEFCESPEYMNQGGHIWPAVKKKLLEFFEGEYVEGVLTGGIGVGKNFFADFALARMIYELSCFHNPQLEFDLAPGSSIVFIQQSKTYTLAKSVVFEQFGERLKLSPYFRNIFPFDPLVKSTLRFPKHISVLPVGGSDTSAIGMNVYGGIIDELNFMARVQDSVET
;
A
#
# COMPACT_ATOMS: atom_id res chain seq x y z
N MET A 1 -0.60 -8.29 18.90
CA MET A 1 0.21 -7.08 19.07
C MET A 1 -0.69 -6.06 19.75
N GLU A 2 -0.24 -5.45 20.85
CA GLU A 2 -1.03 -4.49 21.64
C GLU A 2 -1.40 -3.28 20.78
N THR A 3 -2.67 -2.87 20.81
CA THR A 3 -3.11 -1.58 20.28
C THR A 3 -2.23 -0.49 20.89
N ARG A 4 -1.46 0.24 20.08
CA ARG A 4 -0.66 1.35 20.59
C ARG A 4 -1.60 2.43 21.11
N VAL A 5 -1.53 2.68 22.40
CA VAL A 5 -2.35 3.67 23.10
C VAL A 5 -1.51 4.85 23.57
N VAL A 6 -2.15 6.01 23.69
CA VAL A 6 -1.57 7.23 24.24
C VAL A 6 -2.49 7.78 25.32
N THR A 7 -1.93 8.36 26.37
CA THR A 7 -2.75 9.00 27.41
C THR A 7 -3.49 10.21 26.81
N LEU A 8 -4.68 10.50 27.34
CA LEU A 8 -5.45 11.67 26.92
C LEU A 8 -4.63 12.96 26.96
N GLU A 9 -3.85 13.17 28.02
CA GLU A 9 -2.97 14.34 28.18
C GLU A 9 -1.97 14.49 27.02
N LYS A 10 -1.32 13.39 26.61
CA LYS A 10 -0.36 13.39 25.51
C LYS A 10 -1.03 13.63 24.16
N ALA A 11 -2.23 13.08 23.94
CA ALA A 11 -3.01 13.33 22.74
C ALA A 11 -3.41 14.82 22.63
N LEU A 12 -3.87 15.42 23.74
CA LEU A 12 -4.22 16.84 23.82
C LEU A 12 -3.01 17.76 23.57
N ALA A 13 -1.83 17.41 24.12
CA ALA A 13 -0.60 18.15 23.87
C ALA A 13 -0.22 18.13 22.39
N ARG A 14 -0.39 16.99 21.70
CA ARG A 14 -0.13 16.88 20.26
C ARG A 14 -1.13 17.69 19.43
N ALA A 15 -2.42 17.66 19.79
CA ALA A 15 -3.43 18.51 19.16
C ALA A 15 -3.08 20.00 19.30
N GLU A 16 -2.59 20.43 20.48
CA GLU A 16 -2.14 21.81 20.70
C GLU A 16 -0.96 22.21 19.82
N GLN A 17 0.05 21.33 19.69
CA GLN A 17 1.20 21.58 18.84
C GLN A 17 0.79 21.76 17.36
N ILE A 18 -0.18 20.97 16.92
CA ILE A 18 -0.72 21.06 15.56
C ILE A 18 -1.53 22.33 15.37
N ALA A 19 -2.40 22.70 16.32
CA ALA A 19 -3.13 23.96 16.29
C ALA A 19 -2.19 25.17 16.16
N LYS A 20 -1.10 25.19 16.95
CA LYS A 20 -0.04 26.21 16.86
C LYS A 20 0.59 26.28 15.48
N THR A 21 0.90 25.12 14.89
CA THR A 21 1.50 25.02 13.55
C THR A 21 0.54 25.51 12.46
N MET A 22 -0.77 25.36 12.67
CA MET A 22 -1.82 25.83 11.76
C MET A 22 -2.22 27.30 11.96
N GLY A 23 -1.64 27.97 12.97
CA GLY A 23 -1.95 29.37 13.29
C GLY A 23 -3.33 29.56 13.92
N PHE A 24 -3.85 28.55 14.61
CA PHE A 24 -5.17 28.59 15.25
C PHE A 24 -5.17 29.53 16.45
N ASP A 25 -6.31 30.21 16.65
CA ASP A 25 -6.54 30.95 17.88
C ASP A 25 -6.84 30.02 19.08
N ALA A 26 -6.99 30.60 20.27
CA ALA A 26 -7.23 29.83 21.49
C ALA A 26 -8.53 29.01 21.42
N ARG A 27 -9.61 29.56 20.83
CA ARG A 27 -10.90 28.87 20.74
C ARG A 27 -10.83 27.72 19.73
N GLU A 28 -10.21 27.94 18.58
CA GLU A 28 -9.98 26.92 17.56
C GLU A 28 -9.11 25.77 18.10
N THR A 29 -8.10 26.11 18.90
CA THR A 29 -7.25 25.14 19.59
C THR A 29 -8.06 24.29 20.59
N ASP A 30 -8.92 24.92 21.38
CA ASP A 30 -9.78 24.22 22.35
C ASP A 30 -10.78 23.29 21.65
N VAL A 31 -11.37 23.72 20.53
CA VAL A 31 -12.23 22.86 19.71
C VAL A 31 -11.47 21.65 19.18
N LEU A 32 -10.26 21.83 18.65
CA LEU A 32 -9.45 20.72 18.15
C LEU A 32 -9.10 19.72 19.26
N LYS A 33 -8.79 20.21 20.45
CA LYS A 33 -8.55 19.40 21.65
C LYS A 33 -9.79 18.59 22.04
N LEU A 34 -10.96 19.23 22.12
CA LEU A 34 -12.22 18.56 22.44
C LEU A 34 -12.58 17.48 21.42
N LEU A 35 -12.41 17.76 20.14
CA LEU A 35 -12.68 16.78 19.09
C LEU A 35 -11.69 15.62 19.15
N SER A 36 -10.40 15.87 19.41
CA SER A 36 -9.40 14.81 19.58
C SER A 36 -9.70 13.93 20.80
N ALA A 37 -10.23 14.52 21.88
CA ALA A 37 -10.66 13.80 23.08
C ALA A 37 -11.94 12.98 22.86
N SER A 38 -12.73 13.27 21.82
CA SER A 38 -13.93 12.51 21.46
C SER A 38 -13.63 11.20 20.72
N CYS A 39 -12.37 10.97 20.32
CA CYS A 39 -11.91 9.67 19.85
C CYS A 39 -12.22 8.59 20.90
N LYS A 40 -12.52 7.37 20.45
CA LYS A 40 -13.01 6.29 21.32
C LYS A 40 -12.04 6.03 22.50
N PRO A 41 -12.46 6.27 23.75
CA PRO A 41 -11.60 6.09 24.91
C PRO A 41 -11.46 4.62 25.30
N ILE A 42 -10.31 4.29 25.87
CA ILE A 42 -9.98 3.02 26.52
C ILE A 42 -9.64 3.36 27.96
N GLU A 43 -10.44 2.88 28.91
CA GLU A 43 -10.21 3.11 30.33
C GLU A 43 -9.49 1.91 30.94
N ASP A 44 -8.35 2.17 31.60
CA ASP A 44 -7.64 1.16 32.38
C ASP A 44 -7.05 1.81 33.65
N GLY A 45 -7.37 1.23 34.81
CA GLY A 45 -6.88 1.73 36.11
C GLY A 45 -7.24 3.19 36.44
N GLY A 46 -8.33 3.74 35.89
CA GLY A 46 -8.72 5.14 36.07
C GLY A 46 -7.97 6.14 35.19
N ILE A 47 -7.12 5.65 34.28
CA ILE A 47 -6.44 6.46 33.26
C ILE A 47 -7.18 6.27 31.94
N VAL A 48 -7.46 7.39 31.26
CA VAL A 48 -8.07 7.39 29.93
C VAL A 48 -6.97 7.37 28.86
N TYR A 49 -7.05 6.36 28.02
CA TYR A 49 -6.20 6.18 26.86
C TYR A 49 -6.99 6.36 25.57
N LEU A 50 -6.30 6.82 24.53
CA LEU A 50 -6.82 6.89 23.17
C LEU A 50 -5.97 5.98 22.27
N ALA A 51 -6.61 5.31 21.32
CA ALA A 51 -5.88 4.58 20.29
C ALA A 51 -5.10 5.58 19.42
N VAL A 52 -3.79 5.40 19.30
CA VAL A 52 -2.91 6.34 18.57
C VAL A 52 -3.37 6.50 17.12
N GLY A 53 -3.71 5.39 16.45
CA GLY A 53 -4.16 5.41 15.07
C GLY A 53 -5.44 6.23 14.84
N GLU A 54 -6.40 6.19 15.77
CA GLU A 54 -7.65 6.97 15.69
C GLU A 54 -7.38 8.47 15.83
N VAL A 55 -6.52 8.85 16.77
CA VAL A 55 -6.13 10.25 16.99
C VAL A 55 -5.37 10.80 15.79
N GLU A 56 -4.41 10.04 15.25
CA GLU A 56 -3.63 10.45 14.07
C GLU A 56 -4.52 10.54 12.82
N ALA A 57 -5.43 9.58 12.62
CA ALA A 57 -6.42 9.61 11.56
C ALA A 57 -7.32 10.86 11.63
N PHE A 58 -7.87 11.16 12.81
CA PHE A 58 -8.71 12.33 13.03
C PHE A 58 -7.94 13.63 12.74
N ILE A 59 -6.74 13.77 13.30
CA ILE A 59 -5.90 14.96 13.13
C ILE A 59 -5.57 15.17 11.65
N SER A 60 -5.19 14.12 10.92
CA SER A 60 -4.86 14.21 9.49
C SER A 60 -6.08 14.64 8.66
N ASN A 61 -7.25 14.05 8.93
CA ASN A 61 -8.51 14.46 8.30
C ASN A 61 -8.86 15.92 8.60
N PHE A 62 -8.74 16.35 9.85
CA PHE A 62 -9.04 17.70 10.28
C PHE A 62 -8.09 18.72 9.62
N GLN A 63 -6.78 18.43 9.58
CA GLN A 63 -5.81 19.26 8.89
C GLN A 63 -6.15 19.43 7.40
N LYS A 64 -6.52 18.33 6.73
CA LYS A 64 -6.91 18.35 5.32
C LYS A 64 -8.19 19.16 5.12
N ALA A 65 -9.23 18.88 5.91
CA ALA A 65 -10.50 19.61 5.89
C ALA A 65 -10.32 21.13 6.07
N TYR A 66 -9.47 21.53 7.01
CA TYR A 66 -9.20 22.94 7.26
C TYR A 66 -8.46 23.63 6.11
N LYS A 67 -7.47 22.95 5.53
CA LYS A 67 -6.67 23.46 4.39
C LYS A 67 -7.50 23.57 3.13
N THR A 68 -8.33 22.56 2.83
CA THR A 68 -9.15 22.52 1.60
C THR A 68 -10.50 23.21 1.77
N LYS A 69 -10.88 23.60 2.99
CA LYS A 69 -12.22 24.10 3.35
C LYS A 69 -13.35 23.11 2.97
N ASP A 70 -13.05 21.82 3.05
CA ASP A 70 -13.99 20.74 2.75
C ASP A 70 -14.19 19.85 3.98
N SER A 71 -15.36 19.94 4.61
CA SER A 71 -15.69 19.15 5.80
C SER A 71 -15.92 17.67 5.50
N SER A 72 -16.02 17.26 4.23
CA SER A 72 -16.24 15.86 3.86
C SER A 72 -15.11 14.94 4.37
N PHE A 73 -13.88 15.47 4.47
CA PHE A 73 -12.71 14.76 5.01
C PHE A 73 -12.91 14.30 6.46
N LEU A 74 -13.71 15.00 7.26
CA LEU A 74 -13.97 14.63 8.66
C LEU A 74 -14.77 13.31 8.78
N TYR A 75 -15.51 12.94 7.73
CA TYR A 75 -16.30 11.70 7.69
C TYR A 75 -15.57 10.54 7.03
N GLN A 76 -14.37 10.76 6.47
CA GLN A 76 -13.63 9.70 5.80
C GLN A 76 -12.87 8.84 6.81
N LYS A 77 -13.00 7.51 6.69
CA LYS A 77 -12.23 6.56 7.49
C LYS A 77 -10.79 6.48 6.96
N ARG A 78 -9.81 6.84 7.80
CA ARG A 78 -8.36 6.70 7.55
C ARG A 78 -7.79 5.51 8.30
N GLY A 79 -6.54 5.18 8.00
CA GLY A 79 -5.82 4.12 8.69
C GLY A 79 -6.28 2.71 8.31
N LEU A 80 -5.80 1.75 9.09
CA LEU A 80 -6.02 0.34 8.83
C LEU A 80 -7.47 -0.07 9.12
N CYS A 81 -8.06 -0.85 8.21
CA CYS A 81 -9.33 -1.55 8.40
C CYS A 81 -9.16 -2.95 8.97
N VAL A 82 -7.95 -3.29 9.41
CA VAL A 82 -7.57 -4.56 10.03
C VAL A 82 -6.81 -4.28 11.32
N ASP A 83 -6.87 -5.21 12.27
CA ASP A 83 -6.18 -5.04 13.56
C ASP A 83 -4.65 -5.02 13.43
N LYS A 84 -4.11 -5.82 12.51
CA LYS A 84 -2.69 -5.85 12.19
C LYS A 84 -2.46 -6.17 10.71
N VAL A 85 -1.44 -5.56 10.13
CA VAL A 85 -0.82 -6.04 8.89
C VAL A 85 0.12 -7.18 9.28
N VAL A 86 -0.01 -8.34 8.65
CA VAL A 86 0.84 -9.49 9.00
C VAL A 86 2.26 -9.31 8.49
N GLY A 87 3.22 -10.03 9.06
CA GLY A 87 4.61 -10.03 8.56
C GLY A 87 4.71 -10.70 7.18
N ILE A 88 5.82 -10.46 6.47
CA ILE A 88 6.05 -11.03 5.14
C ILE A 88 6.13 -12.57 5.17
N GLU A 89 6.68 -13.16 6.23
CA GLU A 89 6.72 -14.63 6.39
C GLU A 89 5.31 -15.20 6.56
N GLU A 90 4.52 -14.65 7.49
CA GLU A 90 3.10 -15.04 7.71
C GLU A 90 2.30 -14.86 6.40
N PHE A 91 2.50 -13.74 5.69
CA PHE A 91 1.85 -13.49 4.40
C PHE A 91 2.20 -14.54 3.33
N CYS A 92 3.47 -14.94 3.24
CA CYS A 92 3.91 -15.92 2.23
C CYS A 92 3.39 -17.34 2.55
N GLU A 93 3.44 -17.74 3.81
CA GLU A 93 3.33 -19.14 4.20
C GLU A 93 1.94 -19.53 4.69
N SER A 94 1.21 -18.63 5.36
CA SER A 94 0.01 -19.06 6.06
C SER A 94 -1.13 -19.42 5.10
N PRO A 95 -1.97 -20.41 5.45
CA PRO A 95 -3.12 -20.84 4.65
C PRO A 95 -4.15 -19.73 4.40
N GLU A 96 -4.19 -18.71 5.23
CA GLU A 96 -5.11 -17.59 5.12
C GLU A 96 -4.67 -16.57 4.05
N TYR A 97 -3.37 -16.51 3.73
CA TYR A 97 -2.76 -15.53 2.83
C TYR A 97 -2.37 -16.11 1.48
N MET A 98 -1.08 -16.21 1.18
CA MET A 98 -0.61 -16.76 -0.10
C MET A 98 -0.65 -18.30 -0.10
N ASN A 99 -0.50 -18.94 1.06
CA ASN A 99 -0.45 -20.40 1.21
C ASN A 99 0.65 -21.06 0.35
N GLN A 100 1.89 -20.55 0.42
CA GLN A 100 3.00 -20.97 -0.44
C GLN A 100 4.25 -21.42 0.32
N GLY A 101 4.15 -21.71 1.62
CA GLY A 101 5.29 -22.12 2.45
C GLY A 101 6.03 -23.36 1.93
N GLY A 102 5.32 -24.27 1.25
CA GLY A 102 5.93 -25.45 0.62
C GLY A 102 6.62 -25.20 -0.73
N HIS A 103 6.40 -24.05 -1.36
CA HIS A 103 6.90 -23.75 -2.72
C HIS A 103 7.95 -22.64 -2.74
N ILE A 104 7.92 -21.73 -1.76
CA ILE A 104 8.88 -20.64 -1.67
C ILE A 104 10.26 -21.15 -1.25
N TRP A 105 11.28 -20.85 -2.03
CA TRP A 105 12.64 -21.23 -1.69
C TRP A 105 13.16 -20.40 -0.51
N PRO A 106 13.88 -21.00 0.45
CA PRO A 106 14.38 -20.29 1.62
C PRO A 106 15.22 -19.04 1.29
N ALA A 107 16.02 -19.10 0.23
CA ALA A 107 16.83 -17.97 -0.22
C ALA A 107 15.97 -16.79 -0.73
N VAL A 108 14.89 -17.09 -1.47
CA VAL A 108 13.94 -16.08 -1.95
C VAL A 108 13.18 -15.47 -0.78
N LYS A 109 12.73 -16.30 0.17
CA LYS A 109 12.06 -15.83 1.39
C LYS A 109 12.95 -14.89 2.20
N LYS A 110 14.21 -15.25 2.42
CA LYS A 110 15.19 -14.40 3.13
C LYS A 110 15.34 -13.05 2.45
N LYS A 111 15.38 -13.01 1.11
CA LYS A 111 15.48 -11.76 0.36
C LYS A 111 14.21 -10.92 0.44
N LEU A 112 13.02 -11.55 0.42
CA LEU A 112 11.76 -10.82 0.63
C LEU A 112 11.72 -10.20 2.03
N LEU A 113 12.15 -10.94 3.05
CA LEU A 113 12.28 -10.44 4.42
C LEU A 113 13.19 -9.21 4.48
N GLU A 114 14.41 -9.34 3.94
CA GLU A 114 15.38 -8.24 3.85
C GLU A 114 14.81 -7.01 3.13
N PHE A 115 14.07 -7.22 2.04
CA PHE A 115 13.50 -6.12 1.25
C PHE A 115 12.40 -5.35 1.99
N PHE A 116 11.48 -6.05 2.66
CA PHE A 116 10.33 -5.41 3.33
C PHE A 116 10.60 -4.95 4.76
N GLU A 117 11.60 -5.53 5.44
CA GLU A 117 12.02 -5.06 6.77
C GLU A 117 13.08 -3.95 6.69
N GLY A 118 13.76 -3.82 5.56
CA GLY A 118 14.71 -2.74 5.30
C GLY A 118 14.06 -1.46 4.79
N GLU A 119 14.84 -0.38 4.74
CA GLU A 119 14.43 0.91 4.17
C GLU A 119 14.74 0.99 2.67
N TYR A 120 14.25 0.01 1.90
CA TYR A 120 14.46 -0.06 0.45
C TYR A 120 13.28 0.55 -0.31
N VAL A 121 13.58 1.36 -1.32
CA VAL A 121 12.57 1.90 -2.26
C VAL A 121 12.62 1.21 -3.63
N GLU A 122 13.70 0.49 -3.93
CA GLU A 122 13.91 -0.22 -5.20
C GLU A 122 14.75 -1.49 -4.98
N GLY A 123 14.45 -2.55 -5.74
CA GLY A 123 15.19 -3.80 -5.72
C GLY A 123 15.66 -4.20 -7.11
N VAL A 124 16.96 -4.38 -7.30
CA VAL A 124 17.55 -4.86 -8.57
C VAL A 124 17.91 -6.35 -8.44
N LEU A 125 17.14 -7.20 -9.11
CA LEU A 125 17.31 -8.65 -9.06
C LEU A 125 18.26 -9.14 -10.16
N THR A 126 19.48 -9.52 -9.78
CA THR A 126 20.48 -10.07 -10.70
C THR A 126 20.59 -11.60 -10.59
N GLY A 127 21.29 -12.24 -11.53
CA GLY A 127 21.57 -13.67 -11.50
C GLY A 127 20.97 -14.46 -12.66
N GLY A 128 21.18 -15.77 -12.66
CA GLY A 128 20.81 -16.69 -13.75
C GLY A 128 19.30 -16.92 -13.89
N ILE A 129 18.92 -17.61 -14.96
CA ILE A 129 17.56 -18.14 -15.14
C ILE A 129 17.31 -19.23 -14.08
N GLY A 130 16.10 -19.29 -13.53
CA GLY A 130 15.71 -20.32 -12.56
C GLY A 130 16.07 -20.05 -11.10
N VAL A 131 16.68 -18.90 -10.78
CA VAL A 131 17.05 -18.55 -9.38
C VAL A 131 15.89 -17.97 -8.55
N GLY A 132 14.69 -17.89 -9.11
CA GLY A 132 13.49 -17.41 -8.39
C GLY A 132 13.22 -15.91 -8.43
N LYS A 133 13.81 -15.16 -9.38
CA LYS A 133 13.59 -13.70 -9.52
C LYS A 133 12.11 -13.34 -9.74
N ASN A 134 11.45 -13.99 -10.69
CA ASN A 134 10.03 -13.72 -10.96
C ASN A 134 9.17 -14.11 -9.76
N PHE A 135 9.55 -15.17 -9.04
CA PHE A 135 8.87 -15.57 -7.82
C PHE A 135 8.98 -14.50 -6.73
N PHE A 136 10.17 -13.92 -6.52
CA PHE A 136 10.36 -12.78 -5.64
C PHE A 136 9.47 -11.60 -6.07
N ALA A 137 9.52 -11.25 -7.36
CA ALA A 137 8.83 -10.08 -7.89
C ALA A 137 7.29 -10.20 -7.72
N ASP A 138 6.72 -11.37 -8.04
CA ASP A 138 5.30 -11.66 -7.84
C ASP A 138 4.90 -11.48 -6.36
N PHE A 139 5.67 -12.02 -5.43
CA PHE A 139 5.36 -11.93 -4.00
C PHE A 139 5.51 -10.52 -3.45
N ALA A 140 6.52 -9.78 -3.90
CA ALA A 140 6.69 -8.39 -3.54
C ALA A 140 5.50 -7.54 -4.02
N LEU A 141 5.05 -7.77 -5.26
CA LEU A 141 3.90 -7.08 -5.81
C LEU A 141 2.60 -7.44 -5.07
N ALA A 142 2.36 -8.73 -4.84
CA ALA A 142 1.23 -9.20 -4.05
C ALA A 142 1.24 -8.61 -2.63
N ARG A 143 2.42 -8.53 -2.00
CA ARG A 143 2.58 -7.95 -0.67
C ARG A 143 2.18 -6.48 -0.63
N MET A 144 2.65 -5.68 -1.59
CA MET A 144 2.26 -4.26 -1.66
C MET A 144 0.75 -4.07 -1.86
N ILE A 145 0.12 -4.90 -2.71
CA ILE A 145 -1.34 -4.86 -2.90
C ILE A 145 -2.06 -5.26 -1.60
N TYR A 146 -1.57 -6.27 -0.89
CA TYR A 146 -2.09 -6.66 0.41
C TYR A 146 -2.01 -5.51 1.42
N GLU A 147 -0.87 -4.84 1.55
CA GLU A 147 -0.72 -3.71 2.48
C GLU A 147 -1.71 -2.58 2.16
N LEU A 148 -1.88 -2.24 0.87
CA LEU A 148 -2.88 -1.25 0.45
C LEU A 148 -4.32 -1.70 0.76
N SER A 149 -4.61 -3.00 0.62
CA SER A 149 -5.91 -3.55 0.94
C SER A 149 -6.24 -3.50 2.43
N CYS A 150 -5.24 -3.36 3.30
CA CYS A 150 -5.42 -3.20 4.74
C CYS A 150 -5.87 -1.81 5.17
N PHE A 151 -5.88 -0.79 4.29
CA PHE A 151 -6.37 0.55 4.61
C PHE A 151 -7.85 0.74 4.30
N HIS A 152 -8.58 1.52 5.09
CA HIS A 152 -9.96 1.91 4.75
C HIS A 152 -10.05 2.60 3.39
N ASN A 153 -9.17 3.57 3.16
CA ASN A 153 -9.05 4.32 1.91
C ASN A 153 -7.56 4.56 1.62
N PRO A 154 -6.92 3.72 0.80
CA PRO A 154 -5.49 3.85 0.52
C PRO A 154 -5.17 5.15 -0.24
N GLN A 155 -6.04 5.62 -1.13
CA GLN A 155 -5.85 6.90 -1.83
C GLN A 155 -5.68 8.05 -0.85
N LEU A 156 -6.54 8.08 0.18
CA LEU A 156 -6.50 9.13 1.20
C LEU A 156 -5.23 9.04 2.05
N GLU A 157 -4.75 7.83 2.33
CA GLU A 157 -3.50 7.57 3.07
C GLU A 157 -2.28 8.14 2.32
N PHE A 158 -2.24 7.99 1.00
CA PHE A 158 -1.20 8.56 0.14
C PHE A 158 -1.55 9.96 -0.40
N ASP A 159 -2.49 10.63 0.25
CA ASP A 159 -2.95 11.99 -0.07
C ASP A 159 -3.42 12.25 -1.51
N LEU A 160 -3.77 11.19 -2.24
CA LEU A 160 -4.34 11.26 -3.58
C LEU A 160 -5.72 11.92 -3.56
N ALA A 161 -6.07 12.56 -4.68
CA ALA A 161 -7.39 13.18 -4.84
C ALA A 161 -8.51 12.11 -4.81
N PRO A 162 -9.70 12.42 -4.27
CA PRO A 162 -10.84 11.52 -4.30
C PRO A 162 -11.13 10.99 -5.72
N GLY A 163 -11.38 9.68 -5.85
CA GLY A 163 -11.61 9.02 -7.13
C GLY A 163 -10.34 8.66 -7.91
N SER A 164 -9.16 9.04 -7.42
CA SER A 164 -7.88 8.61 -8.01
C SER A 164 -7.72 7.09 -7.95
N SER A 165 -7.10 6.53 -8.97
CA SER A 165 -6.69 5.12 -8.95
C SER A 165 -5.25 5.01 -8.44
N ILE A 166 -4.94 3.88 -7.79
CA ILE A 166 -3.57 3.46 -7.50
C ILE A 166 -3.19 2.39 -8.51
N VAL A 167 -2.07 2.58 -9.19
CA VAL A 167 -1.65 1.74 -10.31
C VAL A 167 -0.35 1.04 -9.98
N PHE A 168 -0.31 -0.26 -10.25
CA PHE A 168 0.90 -1.04 -10.34
C PHE A 168 1.19 -1.36 -11.81
N ILE A 169 2.46 -1.38 -12.18
CA ILE A 169 2.86 -1.72 -13.55
C ILE A 169 3.68 -3.00 -13.58
N GLN A 170 3.46 -3.83 -14.59
CA GLN A 170 4.40 -4.87 -14.98
C GLN A 170 4.85 -4.59 -16.40
N GLN A 171 6.10 -4.15 -16.53
CA GLN A 171 6.69 -3.81 -17.80
C GLN A 171 7.53 -4.96 -18.33
N SER A 172 7.37 -5.24 -19.62
CA SER A 172 8.20 -6.22 -20.34
C SER A 172 8.52 -5.71 -21.74
N LYS A 173 9.42 -6.39 -22.47
CA LYS A 173 9.89 -5.99 -23.79
C LYS A 173 8.75 -5.69 -24.77
N THR A 174 7.70 -6.50 -24.76
CA THR A 174 6.50 -6.29 -25.59
C THR A 174 5.25 -6.29 -24.72
N TYR A 175 4.20 -5.60 -25.17
CA TYR A 175 2.91 -5.60 -24.48
C TYR A 175 2.29 -7.01 -24.37
N THR A 176 2.45 -7.85 -25.40
CA THR A 176 1.96 -9.25 -25.37
C THR A 176 2.64 -10.05 -24.27
N LEU A 177 3.96 -9.90 -24.12
CA LEU A 177 4.71 -10.56 -23.05
C LEU A 177 4.29 -10.03 -21.68
N ALA A 178 4.18 -8.71 -21.52
CA ALA A 178 3.69 -8.10 -20.28
C ALA A 178 2.30 -8.62 -19.89
N LYS A 179 1.40 -8.77 -20.87
CA LYS A 179 0.05 -9.32 -20.64
C LYS A 179 0.10 -10.78 -20.17
N SER A 180 0.94 -11.62 -20.78
CA SER A 180 1.12 -13.00 -20.34
C SER A 180 1.66 -13.05 -18.90
N VAL A 181 2.68 -12.25 -18.57
CA VAL A 181 3.21 -12.18 -17.20
C VAL A 181 2.13 -11.76 -16.19
N VAL A 182 1.37 -10.68 -16.48
CA VAL A 182 0.30 -10.20 -15.60
C VAL A 182 -0.80 -11.23 -15.40
N PHE A 183 -1.34 -11.81 -16.48
CA PHE A 183 -2.54 -12.64 -16.39
C PHE A 183 -2.26 -14.12 -16.14
N GLU A 184 -1.26 -14.68 -16.82
CA GLU A 184 -0.99 -16.12 -16.82
C GLU A 184 -0.03 -16.53 -15.70
N GLN A 185 0.83 -15.62 -15.23
CA GLN A 185 1.75 -15.91 -14.12
C GLN A 185 1.24 -15.30 -12.82
N PHE A 186 1.16 -13.96 -12.76
CA PHE A 186 0.80 -13.27 -11.54
C PHE A 186 -0.69 -13.49 -11.18
N GLY A 187 -1.60 -13.28 -12.12
CA GLY A 187 -3.04 -13.47 -11.93
C GLY A 187 -3.42 -14.89 -11.51
N GLU A 188 -2.87 -15.92 -12.16
CA GLU A 188 -3.11 -17.32 -11.77
C GLU A 188 -2.58 -17.63 -10.36
N ARG A 189 -1.42 -17.05 -9.98
CA ARG A 189 -0.90 -17.19 -8.62
C ARG A 189 -1.82 -16.56 -7.58
N LEU A 190 -2.35 -15.38 -7.86
CA LEU A 190 -3.31 -14.73 -6.95
C LEU A 190 -4.62 -15.53 -6.81
N LYS A 191 -5.07 -16.23 -7.85
CA LYS A 191 -6.25 -17.13 -7.74
C LYS A 191 -6.02 -18.31 -6.81
N LEU A 192 -4.77 -18.74 -6.64
CA LEU A 192 -4.39 -19.79 -5.69
C LEU A 192 -4.29 -19.28 -4.25
N SER A 193 -4.17 -17.97 -4.04
CA SER A 193 -4.14 -17.36 -2.70
C SER A 193 -5.56 -17.28 -2.11
N PRO A 194 -5.79 -17.87 -0.93
CA PRO A 194 -7.08 -17.73 -0.25
C PRO A 194 -7.47 -16.28 0.06
N TYR A 195 -6.50 -15.41 0.38
CA TYR A 195 -6.74 -13.99 0.59
C TYR A 195 -7.24 -13.27 -0.66
N PHE A 196 -6.51 -13.38 -1.77
CA PHE A 196 -6.90 -12.74 -3.04
C PHE A 196 -8.05 -13.45 -3.75
N ARG A 197 -8.52 -14.59 -3.26
CA ARG A 197 -9.76 -15.20 -3.74
C ARG A 197 -10.97 -14.75 -2.95
N ASN A 198 -10.85 -14.62 -1.64
CA ASN A 198 -12.00 -14.49 -0.75
C ASN A 198 -12.12 -13.10 -0.09
N ILE A 199 -11.00 -12.44 0.20
CA ILE A 199 -10.95 -11.19 0.97
C ILE A 199 -10.75 -9.98 0.06
N PHE A 200 -9.81 -10.08 -0.88
CA PHE A 200 -9.47 -8.99 -1.79
C PHE A 200 -9.36 -9.44 -3.25
N PRO A 201 -10.47 -9.94 -3.86
CA PRO A 201 -10.43 -10.50 -5.20
C PRO A 201 -10.34 -9.46 -6.30
N PHE A 202 -9.58 -9.78 -7.35
CA PHE A 202 -9.61 -9.02 -8.60
C PHE A 202 -10.78 -9.46 -9.50
N ASP A 203 -11.26 -8.54 -10.34
CA ASP A 203 -12.35 -8.80 -11.28
C ASP A 203 -11.91 -9.76 -12.41
N PRO A 204 -12.47 -10.98 -12.49
CA PRO A 204 -12.08 -11.96 -13.49
C PRO A 204 -12.61 -11.64 -14.90
N LEU A 205 -13.59 -10.73 -15.04
CA LEU A 205 -14.19 -10.35 -16.32
C LEU A 205 -13.30 -9.38 -17.09
N VAL A 206 -12.45 -8.61 -16.40
CA VAL A 206 -11.53 -7.66 -17.03
C VAL A 206 -10.26 -8.40 -17.47
N LYS A 207 -9.98 -8.37 -18.78
CA LYS A 207 -8.82 -9.04 -19.42
C LYS A 207 -7.73 -8.10 -19.92
N SER A 208 -7.87 -6.80 -19.64
CA SER A 208 -6.88 -5.76 -19.99
C SER A 208 -5.97 -5.40 -18.82
N THR A 209 -6.50 -5.39 -17.59
CA THR A 209 -5.80 -5.11 -16.34
C THR A 209 -6.34 -6.00 -15.22
N LEU A 210 -5.53 -6.34 -14.22
CA LEU A 210 -6.10 -6.89 -12.97
C LEU A 210 -6.67 -5.73 -12.16
N ARG A 211 -7.99 -5.74 -11.91
CA ARG A 211 -8.67 -4.68 -11.14
C ARG A 211 -9.11 -5.20 -9.79
N PHE A 212 -8.64 -4.56 -8.74
CA PHE A 212 -8.98 -4.87 -7.36
C PHE A 212 -9.99 -3.86 -6.82
N PRO A 213 -10.62 -4.13 -5.65
CA PRO A 213 -11.38 -3.14 -4.92
C PRO A 213 -10.51 -1.91 -4.58
N LYS A 214 -11.16 -0.84 -4.10
CA LYS A 214 -10.47 0.40 -3.70
C LYS A 214 -9.67 1.05 -4.84
N HIS A 215 -10.13 0.92 -6.09
CA HIS A 215 -9.50 1.50 -7.29
C HIS A 215 -8.00 1.19 -7.42
N ILE A 216 -7.60 -0.02 -7.05
CA ILE A 216 -6.23 -0.53 -7.23
C ILE A 216 -6.20 -1.40 -8.49
N SER A 217 -5.16 -1.27 -9.32
CA SER A 217 -5.03 -2.08 -10.53
C SER A 217 -3.59 -2.41 -10.90
N VAL A 218 -3.40 -3.53 -11.62
CA VAL A 218 -2.12 -3.93 -12.21
C VAL A 218 -2.24 -3.88 -13.72
N LEU A 219 -1.37 -3.09 -14.35
CA LEU A 219 -1.36 -2.82 -15.79
C LEU A 219 -0.14 -3.48 -16.45
N PRO A 220 -0.34 -4.24 -17.53
CA PRO A 220 0.76 -4.64 -18.40
C PRO A 220 1.23 -3.43 -19.22
N VAL A 221 2.55 -3.20 -19.28
CA VAL A 221 3.16 -2.08 -20.01
C VAL A 221 4.22 -2.62 -20.97
N GLY A 222 4.24 -2.13 -22.22
CA GLY A 222 5.26 -2.48 -23.20
C GLY A 222 6.57 -1.70 -23.00
N GLY A 223 7.68 -2.20 -23.54
CA GLY A 223 9.00 -1.56 -23.38
C GLY A 223 9.12 -0.17 -24.00
N SER A 224 8.31 0.15 -25.02
CA SER A 224 8.25 1.46 -25.67
C SER A 224 7.05 2.30 -25.25
N ASP A 225 6.28 1.83 -24.26
CA ASP A 225 4.97 2.38 -23.97
C ASP A 225 5.07 3.48 -22.91
N THR A 226 4.65 4.69 -23.27
CA THR A 226 4.54 5.84 -22.37
C THR A 226 3.21 5.85 -21.62
N SER A 227 2.39 4.82 -21.76
CA SER A 227 1.04 4.73 -21.18
C SER A 227 1.00 4.86 -19.65
N ALA A 228 2.10 4.58 -18.95
CA ALA A 228 2.22 4.81 -17.51
C ALA A 228 2.35 6.30 -17.12
N ILE A 229 2.70 7.18 -18.07
CA ILE A 229 2.88 8.61 -17.84
C ILE A 229 1.52 9.26 -17.55
N GLY A 230 1.35 9.78 -16.33
CA GLY A 230 0.12 10.44 -15.88
C GLY A 230 -0.76 9.60 -14.96
N MET A 231 -0.35 8.37 -14.62
CA MET A 231 -1.03 7.53 -13.62
C MET A 231 -0.37 7.69 -12.25
N ASN A 232 -1.12 7.47 -11.16
CA ASN A 232 -0.55 7.38 -9.81
C ASN A 232 0.08 5.99 -9.62
N VAL A 233 1.27 5.80 -10.18
CA VAL A 233 2.02 4.56 -10.07
C VAL A 233 2.58 4.43 -8.65
N TYR A 234 2.22 3.36 -7.95
CA TYR A 234 2.71 3.06 -6.60
C TYR A 234 3.94 2.16 -6.61
N GLY A 235 3.98 1.22 -7.54
CA GLY A 235 5.10 0.30 -7.69
C GLY A 235 5.00 -0.50 -8.97
N GLY A 236 6.04 -1.24 -9.29
CA GLY A 236 6.02 -2.08 -10.48
C GLY A 236 7.22 -3.00 -10.61
N ILE A 237 7.13 -3.87 -11.60
CA ILE A 237 8.20 -4.80 -11.97
C ILE A 237 8.60 -4.47 -13.39
N ILE A 238 9.90 -4.34 -13.61
CA ILE A 238 10.48 -4.19 -14.95
C ILE A 238 11.29 -5.44 -15.23
N ASP A 239 10.78 -6.30 -16.12
CA ASP A 239 11.45 -7.54 -16.50
C ASP A 239 12.35 -7.34 -17.73
N GLU A 240 13.43 -8.12 -17.80
CA GLU A 240 14.38 -8.13 -18.91
C GLU A 240 14.96 -6.74 -19.27
N LEU A 241 15.26 -5.91 -18.28
CA LEU A 241 15.91 -4.60 -18.44
C LEU A 241 17.11 -4.63 -19.40
N ASN A 242 17.92 -5.70 -19.34
CA ASN A 242 19.11 -5.89 -20.18
C ASN A 242 18.81 -6.05 -21.68
N PHE A 243 17.56 -6.32 -22.06
CA PHE A 243 17.10 -6.50 -23.42
C PHE A 243 16.17 -5.38 -23.90
N MET A 244 16.05 -4.30 -23.10
CA MET A 244 15.35 -3.08 -23.50
C MET A 244 16.21 -2.24 -24.44
N ALA A 245 15.55 -1.54 -25.37
CA ALA A 245 16.16 -1.04 -26.61
C ALA A 245 17.26 0.03 -26.45
N ARG A 246 17.40 0.66 -25.28
CA ARG A 246 18.43 1.70 -25.04
C ARG A 246 19.56 1.14 -24.18
N VAL A 247 20.65 0.80 -24.84
CA VAL A 247 22.00 0.66 -24.26
C VAL A 247 22.72 2.00 -24.31
N GLN A 248 23.79 2.15 -23.51
CA GLN A 248 24.54 3.37 -23.21
C GLN A 248 25.05 4.16 -24.45
N ASP A 249 24.95 3.59 -25.67
CA ASP A 249 25.34 4.18 -26.95
C ASP A 249 24.23 4.22 -28.02
N SER A 250 22.95 4.18 -27.62
CA SER A 250 21.83 4.25 -28.59
C SER A 250 21.63 5.67 -29.14
N VAL A 251 22.06 5.88 -30.38
CA VAL A 251 21.80 7.11 -31.16
C VAL A 251 20.35 7.08 -31.63
N GLU A 252 19.59 8.16 -31.37
CA GLU A 252 18.26 8.35 -31.94
C GLU A 252 18.37 8.39 -33.47
N THR A 253 17.75 7.42 -34.15
CA THR A 253 17.45 7.49 -35.58
C THR A 253 16.04 7.99 -35.79
#